data_AF-A0A971STG5-F1
#
_entry.id   AF-A0A971STG5-F1
#
_cell.length_a   1.000
_cell.length_b   1.000
_cell.length_c   1.000
_cell.angle_alpha   90.00
_cell.angle_beta   90.00
_cell.angle_gamma   90.00
#
_symmetry.space_group_name_H-M   'P 1'
#
loop_
_entity.id
_entity.type
_entity.pdbx_description
1 polymer ?
#
loop_
_entity_poly.entity_id
_entity_poly.type
_entity_poly.pdbx_seq_one_letter_code
_entity_poly.pdbx_strand_id
1 'polypeptide(L)' 'HIKASLMGSSITVIIESGALVLGTWQGIFLAEFDGPRKRSVLLKIIPDRHS' A
#
# COMPACT_ATOMS: atom_id res chain seq x y z
N HIS A 1 18.02 -3.63 -2.99
CA HIS A 1 18.02 -2.15 -2.88
C HIS A 1 17.24 -1.46 -4.00
N ILE A 2 17.52 -1.68 -5.30
CA ILE A 2 16.79 -1.03 -6.42
C ILE A 2 15.27 -1.30 -6.44
N LYS A 3 14.84 -2.55 -6.18
CA LYS A 3 13.40 -2.90 -6.18
C LYS A 3 12.60 -2.18 -5.08
N ALA A 4 13.20 -1.97 -3.90
CA ALA A 4 12.54 -1.26 -2.80
C ALA A 4 12.44 0.26 -3.06
N SER A 5 13.41 0.85 -3.75
CA SER A 5 13.36 2.28 -4.12
C SER A 5 12.39 2.57 -5.26
N LEU A 6 12.17 1.63 -6.18
CA LEU A 6 11.21 1.79 -7.29
C LEU A 6 9.74 1.67 -6.86
N MET A 7 9.45 0.91 -5.79
CA MET A 7 8.08 0.67 -5.34
C MET A 7 7.57 1.67 -4.30
N GLY A 8 8.43 2.58 -3.82
CA GLY A 8 8.07 3.58 -2.82
C GLY A 8 7.80 2.97 -1.44
N SER A 9 8.11 3.70 -0.37
CA SER A 9 7.77 3.29 1.00
C SER A 9 6.28 3.42 1.33
N SER A 10 5.47 3.86 0.38
CA SER A 10 4.03 4.10 0.51
C SER A 10 3.36 3.99 -0.84
N ILE A 11 2.13 3.48 -0.85
CA ILE A 11 1.24 3.46 -2.01
C ILE A 11 -0.09 4.10 -1.62
N THR A 12 -0.75 4.73 -2.59
CA THR A 12 -2.12 5.23 -2.44
C THR A 12 -3.04 4.32 -3.24
N VAL A 13 -4.12 3.86 -2.61
CA VAL A 13 -5.14 2.99 -3.24
C VAL A 13 -6.50 3.61 -2.99
N ILE A 14 -7.36 3.58 -4.00
CA ILE A 14 -8.74 4.09 -3.91
C ILE A 14 -9.59 3.10 -3.12
N ILE A 15 -10.49 3.63 -2.30
CA ILE A 15 -11.51 2.83 -1.60
C ILE A 15 -12.86 3.21 -2.20
N GLU A 16 -13.59 2.23 -2.71
CA GLU A 16 -14.93 2.39 -3.23
C GLU A 16 -15.87 1.39 -2.55
N SER A 17 -17.02 1.86 -2.06
CA SER A 17 -18.01 1.03 -1.34
C SER A 17 -17.43 0.17 -0.21
N GLY A 18 -16.39 0.66 0.48
CA GLY A 18 -15.72 -0.05 1.58
C GLY A 18 -14.68 -1.09 1.16
N ALA A 19 -14.39 -1.23 -0.14
CA ALA A 19 -13.38 -2.15 -0.67
C ALA A 19 -12.23 -1.39 -1.34
N LEU A 20 -11.02 -1.95 -1.27
CA LEU A 20 -9.87 -1.44 -2.03
C LEU A 20 -10.08 -1.74 -3.51
N VAL A 21 -9.99 -0.70 -4.34
CA VAL A 21 -10.07 -0.82 -5.80
C VAL A 21 -8.72 -1.30 -6.31
N LEU A 22 -8.62 -2.61 -6.54
CA LEU A 22 -7.45 -3.27 -7.14
C LEU A 22 -7.90 -3.97 -8.42
N GLY A 23 -7.07 -3.91 -9.47
CA GLY A 23 -7.27 -4.75 -10.65
C GLY A 23 -7.12 -6.23 -10.33
N THR A 24 -7.65 -7.11 -11.19
CA THR A 24 -7.68 -8.57 -11.00
C THR A 24 -6.33 -9.18 -10.62
N TRP A 25 -5.22 -8.58 -11.08
CA TRP A 25 -3.86 -9.05 -10.85
C TRP A 25 -3.03 -8.14 -9.94
N GLN A 26 -3.65 -7.14 -9.31
CA GLN A 26 -2.97 -6.23 -8.37
C GLN A 26 -3.13 -6.73 -6.95
N GLY A 27 -2.00 -6.84 -6.23
CA GLY A 27 -1.97 -7.19 -4.82
C GLY A 27 -1.00 -6.28 -4.05
N ILE A 28 -1.36 -5.97 -2.79
CA ILE A 28 -0.52 -5.18 -1.88
C ILE A 28 0.32 -6.15 -1.05
N PHE A 29 1.65 -6.05 -1.17
CA PHE A 29 2.58 -6.91 -0.47
C PHE A 29 3.59 -6.10 0.35
N LEU A 30 3.84 -6.54 1.59
CA LEU A 30 4.95 -6.04 2.39
C LEU A 30 6.21 -6.85 2.04
N ALA A 31 7.10 -6.27 1.25
CA ALA A 31 8.35 -6.92 0.88
C ALA A 31 9.48 -6.57 1.87
N GLU A 32 9.79 -7.50 2.78
CA GLU A 32 10.89 -7.36 3.73
C GLU A 32 12.15 -8.10 3.24
N PHE A 33 13.26 -7.38 3.11
CA PHE A 33 14.52 -7.92 2.54
C PHE A 33 15.71 -7.87 3.51
N ASP A 34 15.50 -7.47 4.78
CA ASP A 34 16.61 -7.13 5.70
C ASP A 34 16.46 -7.75 7.11
N GLY A 35 16.06 -9.03 7.14
CA GLY A 35 15.97 -9.87 8.34
C GLY A 35 14.65 -9.74 9.12
N PRO A 36 14.40 -10.62 10.11
CA PRO A 36 13.18 -10.61 10.91
C PRO A 36 13.15 -9.39 11.82
N ARG A 37 12.60 -8.28 11.30
CA ARG A 37 12.32 -7.08 12.10
C ARG A 37 10.81 -6.92 12.21
N LYS A 38 10.34 -6.48 13.38
CA LYS A 38 8.94 -6.05 13.51
C LYS A 38 8.74 -4.80 12.66
N ARG A 39 7.95 -4.90 11.60
CA ARG A 39 7.54 -3.76 10.77
C ARG A 39 6.11 -3.37 11.11
N SER A 40 5.90 -2.09 11.35
CA SER A 40 4.57 -1.50 11.48
C SER A 40 4.16 -0.92 10.13
N VAL A 41 2.97 -1.26 9.67
CA VAL A 41 2.36 -0.63 8.48
C VAL A 41 1.47 0.51 8.97
N LEU A 42 1.68 1.71 8.44
CA LEU A 42 0.86 2.87 8.75
C LEU A 42 -0.22 3.01 7.67
N LEU A 43 -1.47 3.13 8.11
CA LEU A 43 -2.63 3.33 7.25
C LEU A 43 -3.22 4.71 7.55
N LYS A 44 -3.46 5.50 6.50
CA LYS A 44 -4.15 6.78 6.60
C LYS A 44 -5.29 6.79 5.58
N ILE A 45 -6.52 6.83 6.07
CA ILE A 45 -7.70 7.00 5.23
C ILE A 45 -7.93 8.50 5.06
N ILE A 46 -8.02 8.95 3.81
CA ILE A 46 -8.32 10.34 3.47
C ILE A 46 -9.69 10.33 2.78
N PRO A 47 -10.73 10.95 3.37
CA PRO A 47 -12.03 11.03 2.72
C PRO A 47 -11.93 11.95 1.49
N ASP A 48 -12.56 11.53 0.40
CA ASP A 48 -12.78 12.41 -0.75
C ASP A 48 -13.83 13.46 -0.37
N ARG A 49 -13.54 14.74 -0.65
CA ARG A 49 -14.42 15.88 -0.33
C ARG A 49 -15.21 16.38 -1.53
N HIS A 50 -15.09 15.73 -2.69
CA HIS A 50 -15.75 16.12 -3.95
C HIS A 50 -16.96 15.23 -4.31
N SER A 51 -17.85 14.98 -3.35
CA SER A 51 -19.17 14.35 -3.60
C SER A 51 -20.31 15.31 -3.30
#